data_AF-A0A485B5X1-F1
#
_entry.id   AF-A0A485B5X1-F1
#
_cell.length_a   1.000
_cell.length_b   1.000
_cell.length_c   1.000
_cell.angle_alpha   90.00
_cell.angle_beta   90.00
_cell.angle_gamma   90.00
#
_symmetry.space_group_name_H-M   'P 1'
#
loop_
_entity.id
_entity.type
_entity.pdbx_description
1 polymer ?
#
loop_
_entity_poly.entity_id
_entity_poly.type
_entity_poly.pdbx_seq_one_letter_code
_entity_poly.pdbx_strand_id
1 'polypeptide(L)'
;MSAIEGLEIIGPDLETWVVPISIIVLTLLFAIQKHGTSMVGKLFAPIMLIWFLLLAVLGARSIIANPEVLQALNPYWAVHFFLEYKTVSFVALGAVVLSITGVEALYADMGHFGKLPIRLAWFSVVLPSLVLNYFGQGALLLKNPEAIKNPFFLLAPEWALIPMLILAALATVIASQAVISGVFSLTRQAVRLGYLSPMRIIHTSEMESGQIYIPFINWLLYISVVIVIISFEHSSNLAAAYGIAVTGTMVLTTILFTTVARKNWHWNKLVVGLLLVAFMCIDIPLFSANLDKIVSGGWLPLTLGLVMFTIMTTWKSERFRLLRRMHEHGNSLEAMIASLEKSPPVRVPGTAVYMSRALNVIPFAMLHNLKHNKVLA
;
A
#
# COMPACT_ATOMS: atom_id res chain seq x y z
N MET A 1 -7.45 -6.08 13.49
CA MET A 1 -7.28 -5.52 14.84
C MET A 1 -8.25 -4.38 15.12
N SER A 2 -8.09 -3.18 14.55
CA SER A 2 -8.93 -2.01 14.89
C SER A 2 -10.44 -2.23 14.76
N ALA A 3 -10.92 -2.98 13.77
CA ALA A 3 -12.34 -3.32 13.69
C ALA A 3 -12.79 -4.33 14.77
N ILE A 4 -11.91 -5.22 15.20
CA ILE A 4 -12.19 -6.26 16.20
C ILE A 4 -12.14 -5.68 17.62
N GLU A 5 -11.34 -4.63 17.86
CA GLU A 5 -11.33 -3.88 19.14
C GLU A 5 -12.70 -3.29 19.49
N GLY A 6 -13.61 -3.12 18.52
CA GLY A 6 -15.00 -2.78 18.80
C GLY A 6 -15.74 -3.79 19.69
N LEU A 7 -15.23 -5.01 19.84
CA LEU A 7 -15.78 -6.01 20.76
C LEU A 7 -15.70 -5.55 22.23
N GLU A 8 -14.68 -4.78 22.61
CA GLU A 8 -14.48 -4.28 23.99
C GLU A 8 -15.65 -3.40 24.46
N ILE A 9 -16.34 -2.75 23.51
CA ILE A 9 -17.49 -1.88 23.79
C ILE A 9 -18.74 -2.71 24.08
N ILE A 10 -18.84 -3.89 23.45
CA ILE A 10 -19.97 -4.81 23.63
C ILE A 10 -19.77 -5.61 24.93
N GLY A 11 -18.54 -5.97 25.25
CA GLY A 11 -18.18 -6.67 26.48
C GLY A 11 -16.70 -6.51 26.80
N PRO A 12 -16.32 -5.91 27.94
CA PRO A 12 -14.92 -5.73 28.33
C PRO A 12 -14.13 -7.04 28.40
N ASP A 13 -14.78 -8.14 28.81
CA ASP A 13 -14.16 -9.47 28.91
C ASP A 13 -13.72 -10.04 27.53
N LEU A 14 -14.19 -9.45 26.43
CA LEU A 14 -13.84 -9.85 25.07
C LEU A 14 -12.51 -9.27 24.57
N GLU A 15 -11.85 -8.40 25.34
CA GLU A 15 -10.52 -7.84 25.00
C GLU A 15 -9.50 -8.96 24.70
N THR A 16 -9.48 -10.02 25.52
CA THR A 16 -8.59 -11.18 25.35
C THR A 16 -8.79 -11.93 24.03
N TRP A 17 -9.94 -11.76 23.37
CA TRP A 17 -10.27 -12.41 22.10
C TRP A 17 -9.90 -11.57 20.87
N VAL A 18 -9.52 -10.29 21.03
CA VAL A 18 -9.23 -9.38 19.93
C VAL A 18 -8.06 -9.88 19.05
N VAL A 19 -6.96 -10.29 19.69
CA VAL A 19 -5.77 -10.82 19.00
C VAL A 19 -6.06 -12.16 18.31
N PRO A 20 -6.61 -13.20 18.99
CA PRO A 20 -6.97 -14.47 18.35
C PRO A 20 -7.92 -14.32 17.16
N ILE A 21 -9.00 -13.53 17.30
CA ILE A 21 -9.96 -13.31 16.23
C ILE A 21 -9.31 -12.58 15.05
N SER A 22 -8.46 -11.58 15.32
CA SER A 22 -7.70 -10.87 14.28
C SER A 22 -6.81 -11.83 13.47
N ILE A 23 -6.12 -12.75 14.15
CA ILE A 23 -5.28 -13.76 13.49
C ILE A 23 -6.12 -14.71 12.66
N ILE A 24 -7.28 -15.17 13.15
CA ILE A 24 -8.19 -16.05 12.40
C ILE A 24 -8.66 -15.36 11.12
N VAL A 25 -9.15 -14.12 11.21
CA VAL A 25 -9.62 -13.35 10.05
C VAL A 25 -8.50 -13.17 9.03
N LEU A 26 -7.28 -12.84 9.48
CA LEU A 26 -6.13 -12.70 8.58
C LEU A 26 -5.69 -14.04 7.97
N THR A 27 -5.73 -15.13 8.73
CA THR A 27 -5.39 -16.47 8.21
C THR A 27 -6.33 -16.84 7.07
N LEU A 28 -7.64 -16.65 7.26
CA LEU A 28 -8.65 -16.87 6.22
C LEU A 28 -8.40 -15.97 5.01
N LEU A 29 -8.05 -14.71 5.26
CA LEU A 29 -7.75 -13.73 4.22
C LEU A 29 -6.54 -14.15 3.36
N PHE A 30 -5.43 -14.51 4.00
CA PHE A 30 -4.22 -14.91 3.30
C PHE A 30 -4.35 -16.28 2.61
N ALA A 31 -5.18 -17.18 3.16
CA ALA A 31 -5.48 -18.48 2.56
C ALA A 31 -6.31 -18.36 1.27
N ILE A 32 -7.25 -17.41 1.19
CA ILE A 32 -8.13 -17.25 0.03
C ILE A 32 -7.46 -16.52 -1.15
N GLN A 33 -6.31 -15.85 -0.96
CA GLN A 33 -5.63 -15.05 -1.99
C GLN A 33 -5.38 -15.78 -3.31
N LYS A 34 -5.13 -17.10 -3.26
CA LYS A 34 -4.86 -17.91 -4.46
C LYS A 34 -6.04 -17.99 -5.45
N HIS A 35 -7.26 -17.74 -5.00
CA HIS A 35 -8.47 -17.84 -5.84
C HIS A 35 -8.76 -16.56 -6.65
N GLY A 36 -7.92 -15.53 -6.51
CA GLY A 36 -8.03 -14.30 -7.29
C GLY A 36 -9.05 -13.30 -6.74
N THR A 37 -8.90 -12.04 -7.16
CA THR A 37 -9.74 -10.91 -6.72
C THR A 37 -11.03 -10.77 -7.53
N SER A 38 -11.16 -11.47 -8.66
CA SER A 38 -12.31 -11.37 -9.58
C SER A 38 -13.64 -11.81 -8.97
N MET A 39 -13.64 -12.90 -8.19
CA MET A 39 -14.84 -13.38 -7.50
C MET A 39 -15.25 -12.46 -6.33
N VAL A 40 -14.25 -11.77 -5.78
CA VAL A 40 -14.36 -11.03 -4.53
C VAL A 40 -14.77 -9.58 -4.76
N GLY A 41 -14.29 -8.95 -5.84
CA GLY A 41 -14.58 -7.55 -6.16
C GLY A 41 -16.06 -7.21 -6.38
N LYS A 42 -16.86 -8.14 -6.93
CA LYS A 42 -18.32 -7.93 -7.11
C LYS A 42 -19.08 -7.87 -5.79
N LEU A 43 -18.61 -8.59 -4.77
CA LEU A 43 -19.21 -8.59 -3.44
C LEU A 43 -18.72 -7.39 -2.61
N PHE A 44 -17.50 -6.92 -2.87
CA PHE A 44 -16.86 -5.84 -2.12
C PHE A 44 -17.49 -4.47 -2.38
N ALA A 45 -17.84 -4.15 -3.63
CA ALA A 45 -18.38 -2.84 -3.96
C ALA A 45 -19.70 -2.52 -3.23
N PRO A 46 -20.71 -3.41 -3.18
CA PRO A 46 -21.92 -3.18 -2.39
C PRO A 46 -21.64 -3.01 -0.89
N ILE A 47 -20.75 -3.84 -0.32
CA ILE A 47 -20.39 -3.76 1.10
C ILE A 47 -19.76 -2.40 1.42
N MET A 48 -18.82 -1.93 0.61
CA MET A 48 -18.18 -0.63 0.80
C MET A 48 -19.16 0.53 0.62
N LEU A 49 -20.11 0.42 -0.32
CA LEU A 49 -21.14 1.45 -0.48
C LEU A 49 -22.05 1.53 0.75
N ILE A 50 -22.50 0.39 1.28
CA ILE A 50 -23.29 0.33 2.52
C ILE A 50 -22.47 0.90 3.69
N TRP A 51 -21.19 0.56 3.80
CA TRP A 51 -20.28 1.11 4.80
C TRP A 51 -20.22 2.63 4.76
N PHE A 52 -19.91 3.23 3.61
CA PHE A 52 -19.81 4.69 3.49
C PHE A 52 -21.16 5.40 3.68
N LEU A 53 -22.26 4.80 3.23
CA LEU A 53 -23.60 5.35 3.48
C LEU A 53 -23.94 5.33 4.97
N LEU A 54 -23.62 4.24 5.68
CA LEU A 54 -23.84 4.14 7.12
C LEU A 54 -23.02 5.20 7.87
N LEU A 55 -21.74 5.39 7.51
CA LEU A 55 -20.89 6.43 8.09
C LEU A 55 -21.46 7.83 7.88
N ALA A 56 -21.97 8.11 6.68
CA ALA A 56 -22.60 9.39 6.36
C ALA A 56 -23.86 9.62 7.18
N VAL A 57 -24.74 8.62 7.30
CA VAL A 57 -26.01 8.72 8.05
C VAL A 57 -25.75 8.94 9.55
N LEU A 58 -24.84 8.15 10.15
CA LEU A 58 -24.49 8.31 11.56
C LEU A 58 -23.81 9.66 11.83
N GLY A 59 -22.90 10.06 10.93
CA GLY A 59 -22.24 11.35 10.99
C GLY A 59 -23.23 12.51 10.93
N ALA A 60 -24.11 12.52 9.92
CA ALA A 60 -25.14 13.54 9.73
C ALA A 60 -26.09 13.61 10.93
N ARG A 61 -26.54 12.46 11.48
CA ARG A 61 -27.39 12.42 12.68
C ARG A 61 -26.75 13.13 13.87
N SER A 62 -25.46 12.88 14.11
CA SER A 62 -24.73 13.51 15.23
C SER A 62 -24.51 15.01 14.99
N ILE A 63 -24.18 15.41 13.76
CA ILE A 63 -24.06 16.84 13.38
C ILE A 63 -25.38 17.58 13.59
N ILE A 64 -26.52 16.99 13.19
CA ILE A 64 -27.84 17.59 13.42
C ILE A 64 -28.10 17.78 14.91
N ALA A 65 -27.63 16.85 15.76
CA ALA A 65 -27.78 16.95 17.20
C ALA A 65 -26.91 18.06 17.82
N ASN A 66 -25.71 18.33 17.29
CA ASN A 66 -24.85 19.44 17.70
C ASN A 66 -24.22 20.16 16.50
N PRO A 67 -24.95 21.10 15.87
CA PRO A 67 -24.48 21.78 14.64
C PRO A 67 -23.24 22.66 14.85
N GLU A 68 -22.91 23.01 16.09
CA GLU A 68 -21.74 23.81 16.44
C GLU A 68 -20.42 23.21 15.93
N VAL A 69 -20.35 21.89 15.75
CA VAL A 69 -19.15 21.24 15.18
C VAL A 69 -18.79 21.78 13.79
N LEU A 70 -19.76 22.29 13.03
CA LEU A 70 -19.52 22.85 11.68
C LEU A 70 -18.66 24.11 11.73
N GLN A 71 -18.53 24.76 12.88
CA GLN A 71 -17.57 25.85 13.06
C GLN A 71 -16.13 25.41 12.79
N ALA A 72 -15.81 24.12 12.91
CA ALA A 72 -14.49 23.57 12.56
C ALA A 72 -14.11 23.73 11.07
N LEU A 73 -15.07 24.07 10.19
CA LEU A 73 -14.77 24.47 8.81
C LEU A 73 -14.07 25.83 8.72
N ASN A 74 -14.22 26.68 9.73
CA ASN A 74 -13.54 27.96 9.78
C ASN A 74 -12.06 27.74 10.19
N PRO A 75 -11.08 28.08 9.33
CA PRO A 75 -9.66 27.87 9.62
C PRO A 75 -9.17 28.64 10.85
N TYR A 76 -9.92 29.65 11.32
CA TYR A 76 -9.68 30.34 12.58
C TYR A 76 -9.47 29.35 13.74
N TRP A 77 -10.28 28.30 13.86
CA TRP A 77 -10.17 27.33 14.96
C TRP A 77 -8.88 26.51 14.90
N ALA A 78 -8.45 26.13 13.70
CA ALA A 78 -7.17 25.44 13.53
C ALA A 78 -6.01 26.37 13.93
N VAL A 79 -6.00 27.61 13.45
CA VAL A 79 -4.96 28.59 13.81
C VAL A 79 -4.97 28.87 15.31
N HIS A 80 -6.13 29.09 15.91
CA HIS A 80 -6.29 29.29 17.35
C HIS A 80 -5.76 28.08 18.15
N PHE A 81 -6.07 26.87 17.72
CA PHE A 81 -5.56 25.65 18.34
C PHE A 81 -4.03 25.57 18.31
N PHE A 82 -3.40 25.98 17.20
CA PHE A 82 -1.93 26.05 17.12
C PHE A 82 -1.33 27.11 18.03
N LEU A 83 -1.92 28.31 18.09
CA LEU A 83 -1.43 29.42 18.90
C LEU A 83 -1.56 29.15 20.40
N GLU A 84 -2.69 28.56 20.82
CA GLU A 84 -3.00 28.29 22.23
C GLU A 84 -2.22 27.09 22.76
N TYR A 85 -2.27 25.95 22.06
CA TYR A 85 -1.78 24.67 22.57
C TYR A 85 -0.36 24.29 22.11
N LYS A 86 0.26 25.07 21.21
CA LYS A 86 1.67 25.00 20.77
C LYS A 86 2.24 23.58 20.60
N THR A 87 2.91 23.05 21.63
CA THR A 87 3.52 21.72 21.57
C THR A 87 2.48 20.61 21.44
N VAL A 88 1.34 20.73 22.13
CA VAL A 88 0.27 19.72 22.08
C VAL A 88 -0.36 19.68 20.69
N SER A 89 -0.56 20.83 20.05
CA SER A 89 -1.09 20.90 18.68
C SER A 89 -0.09 20.34 17.65
N PHE A 90 1.22 20.53 17.87
CA PHE A 90 2.25 19.86 17.08
C PHE A 90 2.20 18.33 17.24
N VAL A 91 2.09 17.81 18.46
CA VAL A 91 1.96 16.35 18.68
C VAL A 91 0.66 15.80 18.08
N ALA A 92 -0.43 16.57 18.13
CA ALA A 92 -1.71 16.20 17.55
C ALA A 92 -1.63 16.03 16.02
N LEU A 93 -0.78 16.78 15.31
CA LEU A 93 -0.53 16.57 13.87
C LEU A 93 -0.08 15.13 13.57
N GLY A 94 0.69 14.53 14.48
CA GLY A 94 1.12 13.14 14.36
C GLY A 94 -0.04 12.14 14.44
N ALA A 95 -1.17 12.49 15.03
CA ALA A 95 -2.39 11.68 15.01
C ALA A 95 -3.27 12.02 13.81
N VAL A 96 -3.37 13.31 13.44
CA VAL A 96 -4.16 13.77 12.28
C VAL A 96 -3.71 13.09 10.99
N VAL A 97 -2.41 12.82 10.81
CA VAL A 97 -1.93 12.16 9.59
C VAL A 97 -2.61 10.81 9.32
N LEU A 98 -3.00 10.09 10.38
CA LEU A 98 -3.66 8.79 10.27
C LEU A 98 -5.03 8.87 9.58
N SER A 99 -5.64 10.06 9.53
CA SER A 99 -6.88 10.29 8.78
C SER A 99 -6.68 10.41 7.26
N ILE A 100 -5.45 10.68 6.82
CA ILE A 100 -5.11 10.91 5.40
C ILE A 100 -4.45 9.67 4.77
N THR A 101 -4.06 8.70 5.59
CA THR A 101 -3.41 7.47 5.11
C THR A 101 -4.33 6.65 4.20
N GLY A 102 -3.73 5.96 3.22
CA GLY A 102 -4.45 5.16 2.23
C GLY A 102 -4.73 5.90 0.93
N VAL A 103 -4.57 7.23 0.89
CA VAL A 103 -4.61 8.00 -0.36
C VAL A 103 -3.48 7.59 -1.30
N GLU A 104 -2.33 7.17 -0.77
CA GLU A 104 -1.23 6.63 -1.57
C GLU A 104 -1.61 5.35 -2.33
N ALA A 105 -2.50 4.53 -1.74
CA ALA A 105 -2.97 3.30 -2.39
C ALA A 105 -3.87 3.61 -3.60
N LEU A 106 -4.66 4.69 -3.55
CA LEU A 106 -5.47 5.14 -4.69
C LEU A 106 -4.60 5.42 -5.93
N TYR A 107 -3.40 5.96 -5.74
CA TYR A 107 -2.46 6.21 -6.83
C TYR A 107 -1.81 4.93 -7.36
N ALA A 108 -1.51 3.97 -6.48
CA ALA A 108 -1.02 2.65 -6.90
C ALA A 108 -2.04 1.93 -7.78
N ASP A 109 -3.34 2.10 -7.47
CA ASP A 109 -4.45 1.47 -8.17
C ASP A 109 -4.93 2.25 -9.43
N MET A 110 -4.39 3.44 -9.69
CA MET A 110 -4.67 4.17 -10.95
C MET A 110 -4.30 3.35 -12.19
N GLY A 111 -3.32 2.45 -12.08
CA GLY A 111 -2.93 1.55 -13.16
C GLY A 111 -3.99 0.51 -13.54
N HIS A 112 -4.96 0.25 -12.66
CA HIS A 112 -6.01 -0.76 -12.84
C HIS A 112 -7.36 -0.14 -13.21
N PHE A 113 -7.77 0.93 -12.51
CA PHE A 113 -9.11 1.51 -12.68
C PHE A 113 -9.14 2.80 -13.51
N GLY A 114 -7.98 3.46 -13.66
CA GLY A 114 -7.89 4.76 -14.32
C GLY A 114 -8.43 5.93 -13.49
N LYS A 115 -8.19 7.15 -13.99
CA LYS A 115 -8.42 8.40 -13.22
C LYS A 115 -9.90 8.73 -12.95
N LEU A 116 -10.81 8.41 -13.88
CA LEU A 116 -12.19 8.87 -13.81
C LEU A 116 -13.01 8.09 -12.76
N PRO A 117 -13.00 6.74 -12.73
CA PRO A 117 -13.73 5.98 -11.71
C PRO A 117 -13.27 6.30 -10.28
N ILE A 118 -11.96 6.46 -10.09
CA ILE A 118 -11.37 6.82 -8.80
C ILE A 118 -11.88 8.19 -8.34
N ARG A 119 -11.86 9.21 -9.21
CA ARG A 119 -12.36 10.55 -8.88
C ARG A 119 -13.85 10.54 -8.57
N LEU A 120 -14.65 9.83 -9.36
CA LEU A 120 -16.09 9.73 -9.12
C LEU A 120 -16.35 9.11 -7.76
N ALA A 121 -15.82 7.90 -7.48
CA ALA A 121 -16.01 7.23 -6.19
C ALA A 121 -15.52 8.07 -5.01
N TRP A 122 -14.35 8.72 -5.15
CA TRP A 122 -13.78 9.56 -4.10
C TRP A 122 -14.66 10.77 -3.79
N PHE A 123 -14.99 11.58 -4.80
CA PHE A 123 -15.67 12.85 -4.58
C PHE A 123 -17.19 12.71 -4.37
N SER A 124 -17.83 11.63 -4.82
CA SER A 124 -19.28 11.44 -4.67
C SER A 124 -19.68 10.64 -3.42
N VAL A 125 -18.86 9.68 -2.97
CA VAL A 125 -19.21 8.78 -1.86
C VAL A 125 -18.19 8.88 -0.74
N VAL A 126 -16.92 8.57 -1.00
CA VAL A 126 -15.93 8.36 0.06
C VAL A 126 -15.66 9.64 0.85
N LEU A 127 -15.28 10.72 0.17
CA LEU A 127 -14.92 11.98 0.82
C LEU A 127 -16.10 12.59 1.58
N PRO A 128 -17.32 12.73 1.01
CA PRO A 128 -18.47 13.23 1.78
C PRO A 128 -18.78 12.38 3.01
N SER A 129 -18.76 11.05 2.89
CA SER A 129 -19.03 10.14 4.02
C SER A 129 -18.00 10.26 5.13
N LEU A 130 -16.71 10.35 4.80
CA LEU A 130 -15.65 10.52 5.79
C LEU A 130 -15.73 11.86 6.50
N VAL A 131 -15.97 12.95 5.76
CA VAL A 131 -16.16 14.29 6.34
C VAL A 131 -17.35 14.28 7.30
N LEU A 132 -18.51 13.77 6.88
CA LEU A 132 -19.68 13.67 7.75
C LEU A 132 -19.39 12.83 9.00
N ASN A 133 -18.64 11.73 8.86
CA ASN A 133 -18.31 10.88 9.99
C ASN A 133 -17.38 11.57 10.99
N TYR A 134 -16.29 12.20 10.54
CA TYR A 134 -15.37 12.91 11.44
C TYR A 134 -16.03 14.09 12.15
N PHE A 135 -16.82 14.90 11.43
CA PHE A 135 -17.61 15.95 12.06
C PHE A 135 -18.66 15.38 13.01
N GLY A 136 -19.29 14.25 12.69
CA GLY A 136 -20.22 13.58 13.58
C GLY A 136 -19.58 13.07 14.88
N GLN A 137 -18.36 12.53 14.81
CA GLN A 137 -17.58 12.17 15.99
C GLN A 137 -17.22 13.41 16.84
N GLY A 138 -16.84 14.52 16.20
CA GLY A 138 -16.62 15.79 16.89
C GLY A 138 -17.89 16.30 17.59
N ALA A 139 -19.03 16.24 16.92
CA ALA A 139 -20.34 16.63 17.48
C ALA A 139 -20.73 15.76 18.68
N LEU A 140 -20.37 14.47 18.67
CA LEU A 140 -20.60 13.58 19.80
C LEU A 140 -19.73 13.99 21.00
N LEU A 141 -18.44 14.27 20.76
CA LEU A 141 -17.49 14.65 21.80
C LEU A 141 -17.81 16.01 22.45
N LEU A 142 -18.36 16.96 21.69
CA LEU A 142 -18.83 18.24 22.24
C LEU A 142 -19.93 18.05 23.29
N LYS A 143 -20.78 17.03 23.13
CA LYS A 143 -21.88 16.73 24.05
C LYS A 143 -21.51 15.73 25.15
N ASN A 144 -20.72 14.72 24.82
CA ASN A 144 -20.28 13.68 25.74
C ASN A 144 -18.76 13.45 25.61
N PRO A 145 -17.93 14.15 26.40
CA PRO A 145 -16.48 13.98 26.39
C PRO A 145 -16.02 12.55 26.72
N GLU A 146 -16.79 11.78 27.49
CA GLU A 146 -16.44 10.40 27.86
C GLU A 146 -16.43 9.45 26.65
N ALA A 147 -17.10 9.84 25.55
CA ALA A 147 -17.10 9.07 24.31
C ALA A 147 -15.73 9.00 23.62
N ILE A 148 -14.72 9.73 24.11
CA ILE A 148 -13.34 9.69 23.59
C ILE A 148 -12.71 8.29 23.60
N LYS A 149 -13.22 7.38 24.45
CA LYS A 149 -12.79 5.97 24.48
C LYS A 149 -12.96 5.29 23.13
N ASN A 150 -14.12 5.48 22.50
CA ASN A 150 -14.37 4.98 21.15
C ASN A 150 -15.47 5.77 20.45
N PRO A 151 -15.15 6.98 19.93
CA PRO A 151 -16.14 7.88 19.35
C PRO A 151 -16.77 7.28 18.09
N PHE A 152 -16.08 6.36 17.42
CA PHE A 152 -16.56 5.69 16.21
C PHE A 152 -17.77 4.79 16.49
N PHE A 153 -17.66 3.84 17.42
CA PHE A 153 -18.74 2.91 17.73
C PHE A 153 -19.83 3.56 18.59
N LEU A 154 -19.47 4.47 19.50
CA LEU A 154 -20.44 5.22 20.33
C LEU A 154 -21.27 6.23 19.53
N LEU A 155 -20.90 6.50 18.27
CA LEU A 155 -21.72 7.26 17.32
C LEU A 155 -22.99 6.50 16.90
N ALA A 156 -22.92 5.17 16.90
CA ALA A 156 -24.05 4.31 16.55
C ALA A 156 -24.99 4.11 17.75
N PRO A 157 -26.30 3.98 17.53
CA PRO A 157 -27.22 3.55 18.58
C PRO A 157 -26.88 2.12 19.01
N GLU A 158 -27.17 1.76 20.26
CA GLU A 158 -26.79 0.47 20.87
C GLU A 158 -27.20 -0.75 20.02
N TRP A 159 -28.40 -0.75 19.44
CA TRP A 159 -28.88 -1.84 18.57
C TRP A 159 -28.04 -2.04 17.30
N ALA A 160 -27.36 -0.99 16.83
CA ALA A 160 -26.56 -1.01 15.60
C ALA A 160 -25.08 -1.34 15.83
N LEU A 161 -24.63 -1.51 17.09
CA LEU A 161 -23.24 -1.81 17.42
C LEU A 161 -22.76 -3.12 16.77
N ILE A 162 -23.52 -4.20 16.91
CA ILE A 162 -23.17 -5.52 16.33
C ILE A 162 -23.16 -5.47 14.79
N PRO A 163 -24.21 -4.95 14.11
CA PRO A 163 -24.17 -4.75 12.66
C PRO A 163 -22.99 -3.91 12.19
N MET A 164 -22.67 -2.82 12.90
CA MET A 164 -21.56 -1.92 12.57
C MET A 164 -20.22 -2.62 12.74
N LEU A 165 -20.05 -3.44 13.78
CA LEU A 165 -18.86 -4.25 14.02
C LEU A 165 -18.61 -5.23 12.88
N ILE A 166 -19.64 -5.97 12.46
CA ILE A 166 -19.56 -6.91 11.33
C ILE A 166 -19.15 -6.15 10.06
N LEU A 167 -19.80 -5.01 9.80
CA LEU A 167 -19.51 -4.22 8.61
C LEU A 167 -18.10 -3.61 8.65
N ALA A 168 -17.62 -3.17 9.81
CA ALA A 168 -16.26 -2.67 10.01
C ALA A 168 -15.22 -3.77 9.79
N ALA A 169 -15.49 -4.99 10.27
CA ALA A 169 -14.63 -6.15 10.04
C ALA A 169 -14.55 -6.47 8.53
N LEU A 170 -15.70 -6.49 7.83
CA LEU A 170 -15.74 -6.68 6.38
C LEU A 170 -14.98 -5.57 5.63
N ALA A 171 -15.19 -4.31 5.98
CA ALA A 171 -14.47 -3.17 5.38
C ALA A 171 -12.95 -3.27 5.61
N THR A 172 -12.51 -3.70 6.80
CA THR A 172 -11.10 -3.90 7.13
C THR A 172 -10.48 -5.04 6.32
N VAL A 173 -11.23 -6.12 6.11
CA VAL A 173 -10.83 -7.23 5.24
C VAL A 173 -10.66 -6.74 3.80
N ILE A 174 -11.62 -5.96 3.28
CA ILE A 174 -11.57 -5.37 1.93
C ILE A 174 -10.36 -4.44 1.78
N ALA A 175 -10.12 -3.57 2.76
CA ALA A 175 -8.96 -2.67 2.76
C ALA A 175 -7.63 -3.46 2.73
N SER A 176 -7.53 -4.50 3.55
CA SER A 176 -6.36 -5.38 3.58
C SER A 176 -6.11 -6.07 2.23
N GLN A 177 -7.16 -6.43 1.50
CA GLN A 177 -7.06 -7.00 0.15
C GLN A 177 -6.47 -6.05 -0.88
N ALA A 178 -6.90 -4.79 -0.86
CA ALA A 178 -6.36 -3.77 -1.75
C ALA A 178 -4.84 -3.60 -1.54
N VAL A 179 -4.40 -3.54 -0.27
CA VAL A 179 -2.98 -3.41 0.07
C VAL A 179 -2.17 -4.63 -0.37
N ILE A 180 -2.64 -5.86 -0.09
CA ILE A 180 -1.96 -7.10 -0.52
C ILE A 180 -1.80 -7.13 -2.05
N SER A 181 -2.85 -6.77 -2.78
CA SER A 181 -2.84 -6.69 -4.24
C SER A 181 -1.85 -5.63 -4.74
N GLY A 182 -1.81 -4.46 -4.09
CA GLY A 182 -0.83 -3.41 -4.35
C GLY A 182 0.61 -3.91 -4.18
N VAL A 183 0.90 -4.66 -3.11
CA VAL A 183 2.24 -5.24 -2.89
C VAL A 183 2.61 -6.25 -3.98
N PHE A 184 1.68 -7.07 -4.47
CA PHE A 184 1.95 -7.96 -5.61
C PHE A 184 2.29 -7.18 -6.88
N SER A 185 1.57 -6.07 -7.15
CA SER A 185 1.85 -5.19 -8.28
C SER A 185 3.23 -4.54 -8.18
N LEU A 186 3.56 -3.94 -7.04
CA LEU A 186 4.87 -3.32 -6.78
C LEU A 186 6.01 -4.34 -6.86
N THR A 187 5.80 -5.55 -6.32
CA THR A 187 6.77 -6.64 -6.42
C THR A 187 7.01 -7.02 -7.89
N ARG A 188 5.95 -7.20 -8.68
CA ARG A 188 6.08 -7.47 -10.13
C ARG A 188 6.87 -6.37 -10.83
N GLN A 189 6.59 -5.11 -10.54
CA GLN A 189 7.31 -3.97 -11.12
C GLN A 189 8.79 -4.01 -10.74
N ALA A 190 9.11 -4.28 -9.47
CA ALA A 190 10.49 -4.42 -8.99
C ALA A 190 11.23 -5.60 -9.67
N VAL A 191 10.57 -6.75 -9.87
CA VAL A 191 11.13 -7.90 -10.61
C VAL A 191 11.38 -7.54 -12.08
N ARG A 192 10.46 -6.82 -12.73
CA ARG A 192 10.63 -6.39 -14.15
C ARG A 192 11.76 -5.39 -14.33
N LEU A 193 11.91 -4.45 -13.39
CA LEU A 193 13.05 -3.53 -13.34
C LEU A 193 14.34 -4.22 -12.88
N GLY A 194 14.22 -5.46 -12.39
CA GLY A 194 15.31 -6.33 -11.96
C GLY A 194 16.00 -5.89 -10.67
N TYR A 195 15.23 -5.25 -9.78
CA TYR A 195 15.59 -5.01 -8.38
C TYR A 195 15.32 -6.22 -7.49
N LEU A 196 14.49 -7.18 -7.91
CA LEU A 196 14.22 -8.41 -7.18
C LEU A 196 14.48 -9.64 -8.04
N SER A 197 14.69 -10.78 -7.38
CA SER A 197 14.85 -12.08 -8.02
C SER A 197 13.59 -12.45 -8.81
N PRO A 198 13.71 -13.15 -9.96
CA PRO A 198 12.57 -13.74 -10.63
C PRO A 198 11.78 -14.62 -9.66
N MET A 199 10.50 -14.32 -9.51
CA MET A 199 9.57 -15.08 -8.67
C MET A 199 8.45 -15.64 -9.52
N ARG A 200 7.79 -16.70 -9.02
CA ARG A 200 6.60 -17.26 -9.67
C ARG A 200 5.45 -16.26 -9.56
N ILE A 201 5.03 -15.72 -10.70
CA ILE A 201 3.92 -14.79 -10.85
C ILE A 201 2.76 -15.56 -11.49
N ILE A 202 1.66 -15.72 -10.77
CA ILE A 202 0.46 -16.41 -11.24
C ILE A 202 -0.58 -15.34 -11.59
N HIS A 203 -1.06 -15.33 -12.83
CA HIS A 203 -2.16 -14.44 -13.23
C HIS A 203 -3.48 -15.10 -12.81
N THR A 204 -4.28 -14.40 -12.03
CA THR A 204 -5.54 -14.93 -11.47
C THR A 204 -6.77 -14.57 -12.30
N SER A 205 -6.62 -13.69 -13.29
CA SER A 205 -7.64 -13.38 -14.29
C SER A 205 -7.05 -13.47 -15.69
N GLU A 206 -7.84 -14.01 -16.61
CA GLU A 206 -7.51 -14.09 -18.03
C GLU A 206 -7.67 -12.73 -18.74
N MET A 207 -8.48 -11.82 -18.18
CA MET A 207 -8.77 -10.52 -18.78
C MET A 207 -7.98 -9.37 -18.16
N GLU A 208 -7.62 -9.47 -16.87
CA GLU A 208 -7.04 -8.36 -16.11
C GLU A 208 -5.58 -8.63 -15.74
N SER A 209 -4.65 -8.00 -16.49
CA SER A 209 -3.21 -8.15 -16.26
C SER A 209 -2.72 -7.71 -14.87
N GLY A 210 -3.54 -6.93 -14.16
CA GLY A 210 -3.27 -6.44 -12.82
C GLY A 210 -3.64 -7.44 -11.70
N GLN A 211 -4.38 -8.50 -12.01
CA GLN A 211 -4.78 -9.51 -11.03
C GLN A 211 -3.74 -10.64 -10.98
N ILE A 212 -2.88 -10.54 -9.97
CA ILE A 212 -1.70 -11.38 -9.84
C ILE A 212 -1.62 -11.91 -8.43
N TYR A 213 -1.19 -13.16 -8.31
CA TYR A 213 -0.85 -13.80 -7.07
C TYR A 213 0.64 -14.20 -7.07
N ILE A 214 1.36 -13.79 -6.02
CA ILE A 214 2.77 -14.15 -5.80
C ILE A 214 2.85 -14.95 -4.50
N PRO A 215 2.90 -16.30 -4.56
CA PRO A 215 2.79 -17.16 -3.37
C PRO A 215 3.83 -16.85 -2.29
N PHE A 216 5.07 -16.61 -2.69
CA PHE A 216 6.16 -16.30 -1.75
C PHE A 216 5.89 -15.02 -0.95
N ILE A 217 5.48 -13.96 -1.64
CA ILE A 217 5.17 -12.67 -1.02
C ILE A 217 3.93 -12.77 -0.13
N ASN A 218 2.92 -13.54 -0.55
CA ASN A 218 1.71 -13.76 0.24
C ASN A 218 2.02 -14.31 1.63
N TRP A 219 2.78 -15.41 1.68
CA TRP A 219 3.13 -16.05 2.95
C TRP A 219 4.14 -15.24 3.76
N LEU A 220 5.07 -14.55 3.10
CA LEU A 220 5.99 -13.63 3.76
C LEU A 220 5.24 -12.49 4.46
N LEU A 221 4.28 -11.87 3.77
CA LEU A 221 3.41 -10.83 4.34
C LEU A 221 2.56 -11.37 5.48
N TYR A 222 1.95 -12.55 5.32
CA TYR A 222 1.16 -13.18 6.38
C TYR A 222 1.96 -13.34 7.67
N ILE A 223 3.14 -13.96 7.59
CA ILE A 223 4.01 -14.18 8.75
C ILE A 223 4.40 -12.84 9.38
N SER A 224 4.77 -11.85 8.55
CA SER A 224 5.16 -10.52 9.02
C SER A 224 4.01 -9.84 9.78
N VAL A 225 2.78 -9.89 9.25
CA VAL A 225 1.61 -9.28 9.90
C VAL A 225 1.26 -10.00 11.20
N VAL A 226 1.34 -11.34 11.24
CA VAL A 226 1.09 -12.11 12.47
C VAL A 226 2.11 -11.75 13.56
N ILE A 227 3.40 -11.68 13.23
CA ILE A 227 4.44 -11.24 14.16
C ILE A 227 4.12 -9.84 14.70
N VAL A 228 3.73 -8.92 13.82
CA VAL A 228 3.41 -7.54 14.20
C VAL A 228 2.21 -7.47 15.13
N ILE A 229 1.15 -8.24 14.89
CA ILE A 229 -0.03 -8.27 15.76
C ILE A 229 0.30 -8.81 17.14
N ILE A 230 1.06 -9.91 17.21
CA ILE A 230 1.48 -10.52 18.49
C ILE A 230 2.43 -9.59 19.24
N SER A 231 3.28 -8.83 18.55
CA SER A 231 4.29 -7.99 19.19
C SER A 231 3.74 -6.66 19.70
N PHE A 232 2.69 -6.11 19.07
CA PHE A 232 2.18 -4.77 19.38
C PHE A 232 0.90 -4.76 20.24
N GLU A 233 0.12 -5.86 20.21
CA GLU A 233 -1.07 -6.18 21.04
C GLU A 233 -2.24 -5.17 21.08
N HIS A 234 -2.04 -3.92 20.68
CA HIS A 234 -3.04 -2.86 20.57
C HIS A 234 -2.86 -2.08 19.26
N SER A 235 -3.96 -1.67 18.63
CA SER A 235 -3.91 -0.95 17.35
C SER A 235 -3.33 0.46 17.46
N SER A 236 -3.41 1.10 18.63
CA SER A 236 -2.81 2.40 18.91
C SER A 236 -1.28 2.39 18.73
N ASN A 237 -0.62 1.32 19.16
CA ASN A 237 0.82 1.13 19.00
C ASN A 237 1.19 0.91 17.52
N LEU A 238 0.35 0.19 16.77
CA LEU A 238 0.53 -0.01 15.33
C LEU A 238 0.34 1.29 14.53
N ALA A 239 -0.62 2.12 14.95
CA ALA A 239 -0.92 3.39 14.30
C ALA A 239 0.27 4.36 14.39
N ALA A 240 0.96 4.38 15.53
CA ALA A 240 2.17 5.18 15.71
C ALA A 240 3.29 4.78 14.75
N ALA A 241 3.47 3.47 14.51
CA ALA A 241 4.49 2.97 13.59
C ALA A 241 4.22 3.39 12.14
N TYR A 242 2.98 3.28 11.70
CA TYR A 242 2.59 3.51 10.31
C TYR A 242 2.72 4.98 9.85
N GLY A 243 2.45 5.95 10.75
CA GLY A 243 2.46 7.39 10.41
C GLY A 243 3.78 7.91 9.83
N ILE A 244 4.93 7.41 10.32
CA ILE A 244 6.26 7.81 9.83
C ILE A 244 6.49 7.35 8.38
N ALA A 245 6.08 6.13 8.05
CA ALA A 245 6.25 5.59 6.71
C ALA A 245 5.45 6.40 5.69
N VAL A 246 4.19 6.73 6.01
CA VAL A 246 3.30 7.47 5.11
C VAL A 246 3.74 8.93 4.96
N THR A 247 4.06 9.62 6.05
CA THR A 247 4.57 11.01 5.95
C THR A 247 5.90 11.08 5.21
N GLY A 248 6.78 10.09 5.41
CA GLY A 248 8.01 9.95 4.65
C GLY A 248 7.76 9.76 3.15
N THR A 249 6.78 8.93 2.77
CA THR A 249 6.41 8.77 1.35
C THR A 249 5.77 10.03 0.78
N MET A 250 5.01 10.81 1.55
CA MET A 250 4.48 12.11 1.11
C MET A 250 5.61 13.09 0.76
N VAL A 251 6.57 13.27 1.68
CA VAL A 251 7.75 14.13 1.43
C VAL A 251 8.50 13.68 0.18
N LEU A 252 8.76 12.37 0.04
CA LEU A 252 9.46 11.82 -1.13
C LEU A 252 8.67 11.99 -2.42
N THR A 253 7.35 11.76 -2.41
CA THR A 253 6.52 11.91 -3.60
C THR A 253 6.43 13.38 -4.03
N THR A 254 6.40 14.34 -3.11
CA THR A 254 6.50 15.77 -3.41
C THR A 254 7.82 16.12 -4.12
N ILE A 255 8.96 15.57 -3.68
CA ILE A 255 10.27 15.77 -4.33
C ILE A 255 10.30 15.12 -5.72
N LEU A 256 9.79 13.89 -5.84
CA LEU A 256 9.76 13.17 -7.11
C LEU A 256 8.83 13.86 -8.12
N PHE A 257 7.65 14.28 -7.69
CA PHE A 257 6.68 15.02 -8.50
C PHE A 257 7.30 16.29 -9.08
N THR A 258 7.93 17.11 -8.24
CA THR A 258 8.57 18.36 -8.69
C THR A 258 9.76 18.10 -9.61
N THR A 259 10.51 17.02 -9.38
CA THR A 259 11.58 16.57 -10.28
C THR A 259 11.04 16.17 -11.65
N VAL A 260 9.95 15.40 -11.70
CA VAL A 260 9.31 14.96 -12.95
C VAL A 260 8.68 16.15 -13.67
N ALA A 261 7.95 17.02 -12.96
CA ALA A 261 7.35 18.24 -13.52
C ALA A 261 8.41 19.14 -14.17
N ARG A 262 9.60 19.22 -13.57
CA ARG A 262 10.69 20.02 -14.12
C ARG A 262 11.45 19.33 -15.25
N LYS A 263 11.84 18.07 -15.08
CA LYS A 263 12.75 17.36 -16.02
C LYS A 263 12.02 16.72 -17.19
N ASN A 264 10.83 16.18 -16.97
CA ASN A 264 10.09 15.41 -17.98
C ASN A 264 8.96 16.23 -18.60
N TRP A 265 8.26 17.05 -17.81
CA TRP A 265 7.15 17.87 -18.32
C TRP A 265 7.55 19.30 -18.66
N HIS A 266 8.80 19.68 -18.34
CA HIS A 266 9.38 20.99 -18.66
C HIS A 266 8.59 22.20 -18.14
N TRP A 267 7.88 22.07 -17.02
CA TRP A 267 7.12 23.16 -16.42
C TRP A 267 8.02 24.33 -15.96
N ASN A 268 7.44 25.53 -15.87
CA ASN A 268 8.13 26.74 -15.42
C ASN A 268 8.72 26.53 -14.00
N LYS A 269 10.00 26.92 -13.81
CA LYS A 269 10.72 26.83 -12.53
C LYS A 269 9.97 27.50 -11.38
N LEU A 270 9.35 28.66 -11.64
CA LEU A 270 8.62 29.40 -10.60
C LEU A 270 7.38 28.63 -10.14
N VAL A 271 6.62 28.08 -11.08
CA VAL A 271 5.42 27.27 -10.77
C VAL A 271 5.81 26.01 -10.00
N VAL A 272 6.86 25.30 -10.44
CA VAL A 272 7.37 24.12 -9.72
C VAL A 272 7.88 24.48 -8.33
N GLY A 273 8.58 25.61 -8.18
CA GLY A 273 9.06 26.10 -6.88
C GLY A 273 7.92 26.44 -5.92
N LEU A 274 6.88 27.13 -6.41
CA LEU A 274 5.69 27.43 -5.62
C LEU A 274 4.96 26.16 -5.18
N LEU A 275 4.78 25.19 -6.08
CA LEU A 275 4.16 23.90 -5.73
C LEU A 275 4.99 23.11 -4.72
N LEU A 276 6.32 23.10 -4.87
CA LEU A 276 7.23 22.46 -3.93
C LEU A 276 7.08 23.05 -2.53
N VAL A 277 7.11 24.38 -2.42
CA VAL A 277 6.97 25.07 -1.13
C VAL A 277 5.58 24.83 -0.54
N ALA A 278 4.53 24.90 -1.34
CA ALA A 278 3.16 24.69 -0.89
C ALA A 278 2.96 23.29 -0.28
N PHE A 279 3.45 22.24 -0.94
CA PHE A 279 3.35 20.87 -0.43
C PHE A 279 4.30 20.61 0.75
N MET A 280 5.55 21.07 0.67
CA MET A 280 6.53 20.89 1.77
C MET A 280 6.12 21.62 3.05
N CYS A 281 5.40 22.73 2.95
CA CYS A 281 4.85 23.44 4.11
C CYS A 281 3.84 22.59 4.90
N ILE A 282 3.23 21.58 4.28
CA ILE A 282 2.30 20.63 4.91
C ILE A 282 3.03 19.34 5.30
N ASP A 283 3.81 18.78 4.37
CA ASP A 283 4.46 17.49 4.55
C ASP A 283 5.53 17.52 5.64
N ILE A 284 6.35 18.58 5.72
CA ILE A 284 7.43 18.68 6.71
C ILE A 284 6.88 18.73 8.14
N PRO A 285 5.90 19.58 8.49
CA PRO A 285 5.30 19.53 9.83
C PRO A 285 4.69 18.18 10.18
N LEU A 286 3.96 17.54 9.25
CA LEU A 286 3.37 16.22 9.48
C LEU A 286 4.44 15.14 9.70
N PHE A 287 5.50 15.14 8.89
CA PHE A 287 6.63 14.23 9.06
C PHE A 287 7.35 14.46 10.38
N SER A 288 7.63 15.74 10.71
CA SER A 288 8.35 16.12 11.92
C SER A 288 7.57 15.73 13.18
N ALA A 289 6.24 15.91 13.19
CA ALA A 289 5.38 15.51 14.30
C ALA A 289 5.32 13.99 14.54
N ASN A 290 5.74 13.19 13.55
CA ASN A 290 5.81 11.75 13.66
C ASN A 290 7.21 11.24 14.05
N LEU A 291 8.26 12.07 14.02
CA LEU A 291 9.62 11.65 14.37
C LEU A 291 9.73 11.20 15.84
N ASP A 292 8.99 11.82 16.76
CA ASP A 292 8.97 11.43 18.17
C ASP A 292 8.43 10.00 18.36
N LYS A 293 7.62 9.50 17.42
CA LYS A 293 7.03 8.15 17.44
C LYS A 293 7.97 7.05 16.93
N ILE A 294 9.21 7.40 16.55
CA ILE A 294 10.20 6.40 16.10
C ILE A 294 10.46 5.37 17.21
N VAL A 295 10.60 5.84 18.44
CA VAL A 295 10.90 4.99 19.61
C VAL A 295 9.70 4.13 19.99
N SER A 296 8.48 4.64 19.84
CA SER A 296 7.23 3.94 20.21
C SER A 296 6.71 2.97 19.13
N GLY A 297 7.44 2.74 18.04
CA GLY A 297 7.07 1.76 17.02
C GLY A 297 7.49 2.11 15.60
N GLY A 298 7.78 3.38 15.31
CA GLY A 298 8.21 3.85 14.00
C GLY A 298 9.51 3.27 13.46
N TRP A 299 10.34 2.73 14.34
CA TRP A 299 11.55 2.00 13.95
C TRP A 299 11.23 0.77 13.08
N LEU A 300 10.07 0.14 13.23
CA LEU A 300 9.71 -1.08 12.51
C LEU A 300 9.62 -0.86 10.98
N PRO A 301 8.79 0.06 10.45
CA PRO A 301 8.75 0.28 9.00
C PRO A 301 10.06 0.84 8.44
N LEU A 302 10.81 1.63 9.23
CA LEU A 302 12.12 2.13 8.80
C LEU A 302 13.15 0.99 8.64
N THR A 303 13.18 0.06 9.59
CA THR A 303 14.07 -1.12 9.51
C THR A 303 13.67 -2.04 8.37
N LEU A 304 12.38 -2.34 8.19
CA LEU A 304 11.89 -3.12 7.05
C LEU A 304 12.23 -2.44 5.71
N GLY A 305 12.05 -1.12 5.62
CA GLY A 305 12.42 -0.32 4.45
C GLY A 305 13.92 -0.40 4.15
N LEU A 306 14.77 -0.28 5.17
CA LEU A 306 16.22 -0.37 5.03
C LEU A 306 16.67 -1.78 4.59
N VAL A 307 16.07 -2.84 5.15
CA VAL A 307 16.33 -4.22 4.74
C VAL A 307 15.94 -4.44 3.28
N MET A 308 14.75 -3.98 2.88
CA MET A 308 14.29 -4.08 1.49
C MET A 308 15.16 -3.27 0.53
N PHE A 309 15.53 -2.05 0.90
CA PHE A 309 16.45 -1.23 0.12
C PHE A 309 17.80 -1.92 -0.08
N THR A 310 18.36 -2.50 0.98
CA THR A 310 19.63 -3.25 0.94
C THR A 310 19.53 -4.46 0.01
N ILE A 311 18.45 -5.24 0.10
CA ILE A 311 18.20 -6.38 -0.79
C ILE A 311 18.10 -5.93 -2.25
N MET A 312 17.29 -4.89 -2.52
CA MET A 312 17.07 -4.40 -3.88
C MET A 312 18.32 -3.82 -4.53
N THR A 313 19.10 -3.05 -3.78
CA THR A 313 20.35 -2.43 -4.27
C THR A 313 21.44 -3.49 -4.49
N THR A 314 21.60 -4.42 -3.54
CA THR A 314 22.53 -5.55 -3.68
C THR A 314 22.18 -6.40 -4.88
N TRP A 315 20.90 -6.80 -5.01
CA TRP A 315 20.45 -7.62 -6.13
C TRP A 315 20.68 -6.95 -7.49
N LYS A 316 20.35 -5.66 -7.61
CA LYS A 316 20.58 -4.90 -8.84
C LYS A 316 22.08 -4.79 -9.17
N SER A 317 22.92 -4.48 -8.18
CA SER A 317 24.38 -4.40 -8.37
C SER A 317 24.94 -5.73 -8.85
N GLU A 318 24.68 -6.81 -8.12
CA GLU A 318 25.27 -8.11 -8.41
C GLU A 318 24.73 -8.71 -9.72
N ARG A 319 23.45 -8.51 -10.01
CA ARG A 319 22.88 -8.87 -11.32
C ARG A 319 23.57 -8.12 -12.44
N PHE A 320 23.82 -6.82 -12.29
CA PHE A 320 24.51 -6.03 -13.32
C PHE A 320 25.97 -6.51 -13.50
N ARG A 321 26.68 -6.79 -12.41
CA ARG A 321 28.04 -7.34 -12.44
C ARG A 321 28.10 -8.72 -13.11
N LEU A 322 27.15 -9.61 -12.78
CA LEU A 322 27.03 -10.93 -13.38
C LEU A 322 26.76 -10.83 -14.88
N LEU A 323 25.78 -10.01 -15.27
CA LEU A 323 25.48 -9.78 -16.68
C LEU A 323 26.69 -9.23 -17.42
N ARG A 324 27.40 -8.24 -16.87
CA ARG A 324 28.61 -7.70 -17.47
C ARG A 324 29.70 -8.76 -17.66
N ARG A 325 29.98 -9.59 -16.63
CA ARG A 325 30.97 -10.68 -16.74
C ARG A 325 30.57 -11.72 -17.79
N MET A 326 29.28 -12.05 -17.88
CA MET A 326 28.76 -12.97 -18.90
C MET A 326 28.93 -12.41 -20.32
N HIS A 327 28.88 -11.08 -20.50
CA HIS A 327 29.14 -10.43 -21.79
C HIS A 327 30.63 -10.31 -22.10
N GLU A 328 31.47 -10.01 -21.11
CA GLU A 328 32.93 -9.92 -21.27
C GLU A 328 33.56 -11.26 -21.69
N HIS A 329 32.93 -12.40 -21.36
CA HIS A 329 33.35 -13.74 -21.78
C HIS A 329 32.45 -14.35 -22.88
N GLY A 330 31.41 -13.65 -23.30
CA GLY A 330 30.52 -14.12 -24.36
C GLY A 330 31.21 -13.95 -25.70
N ASN A 331 31.67 -15.05 -26.30
CA ASN A 331 32.13 -15.04 -27.69
C ASN A 331 31.09 -14.31 -28.55
N SER A 332 31.53 -13.46 -29.49
CA SER A 332 30.58 -12.71 -30.32
C SER A 332 29.66 -13.70 -31.04
N LEU A 333 28.36 -13.40 -31.06
CA LEU A 333 27.38 -14.21 -31.79
C LEU A 333 27.82 -14.40 -33.24
N GLU A 334 28.39 -13.34 -33.83
CA GLU A 334 28.99 -13.34 -35.17
C GLU A 334 30.15 -14.35 -35.30
N ALA A 335 31.07 -14.41 -34.34
CA ALA A 335 32.16 -15.38 -34.37
C ALA A 335 31.65 -16.82 -34.25
N MET A 336 30.59 -17.05 -33.47
CA MET A 336 29.96 -18.38 -33.40
C MET A 336 29.25 -18.72 -34.71
N ILE A 337 28.54 -17.78 -35.34
CA ILE A 337 27.90 -18.00 -36.64
C ILE A 337 28.97 -18.37 -37.68
N ALA A 338 30.05 -17.59 -37.78
CA ALA A 338 31.16 -17.88 -38.68
C ALA A 338 31.82 -19.25 -38.43
N SER A 339 31.97 -19.64 -37.16
CA SER A 339 32.49 -20.96 -36.77
C SER A 339 31.54 -22.10 -37.17
N LEU A 340 30.23 -21.93 -36.95
CA LEU A 340 29.21 -22.91 -37.32
C LEU A 340 29.03 -23.05 -38.83
N GLU A 341 29.24 -21.98 -39.60
CA GLU A 341 29.26 -22.03 -41.07
C GLU A 341 30.46 -22.83 -41.59
N LYS A 342 31.63 -22.67 -40.95
CA LYS A 342 32.85 -23.41 -41.30
C LYS A 342 32.79 -24.88 -40.88
N SER A 343 32.08 -25.20 -39.82
CA SER A 343 31.97 -26.57 -39.29
C SER A 343 30.54 -26.82 -38.78
N PRO A 344 29.60 -27.12 -39.69
CA PRO A 344 28.20 -27.25 -39.34
C PRO A 344 27.95 -28.49 -38.47
N PRO A 345 27.28 -28.34 -37.31
CA PRO A 345 26.86 -29.46 -36.49
C PRO A 345 25.72 -30.23 -37.17
N VAL A 346 25.47 -31.45 -36.70
CA VAL A 346 24.38 -32.29 -37.21
C VAL A 346 23.04 -31.59 -36.99
N ARG A 347 22.24 -31.49 -38.06
CA ARG A 347 20.89 -30.92 -37.97
C ARG A 347 19.84 -31.98 -37.70
N VAL A 348 18.93 -31.71 -36.77
CA VAL A 348 17.79 -32.58 -36.46
C VAL A 348 16.47 -31.90 -36.87
N PRO A 349 15.47 -32.65 -37.35
CA PRO A 349 14.20 -32.06 -37.74
C PRO A 349 13.49 -31.40 -36.55
N GLY A 350 13.17 -30.11 -36.68
CA GLY A 350 12.49 -29.32 -35.66
C GLY A 350 12.86 -27.84 -35.74
N THR A 351 12.35 -27.01 -34.84
CA THR A 351 12.79 -25.61 -34.69
C THR A 351 13.03 -25.34 -33.20
N ALA A 352 14.28 -25.06 -32.85
CA ALA A 352 14.64 -24.69 -31.49
C ALA A 352 14.68 -23.17 -31.34
N VAL A 353 13.93 -22.64 -30.36
CA VAL A 353 13.90 -21.20 -30.04
C VAL A 353 14.65 -20.96 -28.74
N TYR A 354 15.77 -20.25 -28.80
CA TYR A 354 16.56 -19.87 -27.62
C TYR A 354 16.36 -18.40 -27.30
N MET A 355 15.77 -18.12 -26.13
CA MET A 355 15.57 -16.74 -25.70
C MET A 355 16.87 -16.15 -25.13
N SER A 356 17.22 -14.95 -25.58
CA SER A 356 18.29 -14.13 -24.99
C SER A 356 17.73 -12.78 -24.53
N ARG A 357 18.28 -12.25 -23.43
CA ARG A 357 17.95 -10.91 -22.92
C ARG A 357 18.86 -9.82 -23.50
N ALA A 358 19.90 -10.19 -24.25
CA ALA A 358 20.88 -9.28 -24.83
C ALA A 358 21.04 -9.54 -26.33
N LEU A 359 21.20 -8.45 -27.08
CA LEU A 359 21.49 -8.48 -28.52
C LEU A 359 22.95 -8.89 -28.75
N ASN A 360 23.21 -9.65 -29.81
CA ASN A 360 24.54 -10.09 -30.24
C ASN A 360 25.32 -10.98 -29.24
N VAL A 361 24.62 -11.59 -28.29
CA VAL A 361 25.19 -12.55 -27.34
C VAL A 361 24.64 -13.95 -27.61
N ILE A 362 25.53 -14.95 -27.57
CA ILE A 362 25.15 -16.35 -27.69
C ILE A 362 24.29 -16.75 -26.49
N PRO A 363 23.06 -17.26 -26.68
CA PRO A 363 22.27 -17.79 -25.58
C PRO A 363 23.00 -18.97 -24.93
N PHE A 364 23.25 -18.92 -23.62
CA PHE A 364 23.95 -19.99 -22.91
C PHE A 364 23.27 -21.35 -23.07
N ALA A 365 21.94 -21.38 -23.14
CA ALA A 365 21.17 -22.61 -23.40
C ALA A 365 21.51 -23.22 -24.78
N MET A 366 21.73 -22.40 -25.80
CA MET A 366 22.15 -22.85 -27.14
C MET A 366 23.58 -23.41 -27.09
N LEU A 367 24.49 -22.70 -26.43
CA LEU A 367 25.89 -23.11 -26.29
C LEU A 367 26.00 -24.44 -25.51
N HIS A 368 25.21 -24.60 -24.45
CA HIS A 368 25.14 -25.83 -23.67
C HIS A 368 24.57 -26.99 -24.50
N ASN A 369 23.51 -26.76 -25.29
CA ASN A 369 22.98 -27.76 -26.20
C ASN A 369 24.01 -28.20 -27.25
N LEU A 370 24.71 -27.25 -27.86
CA LEU A 370 25.80 -27.54 -28.81
C LEU A 370 26.94 -28.33 -28.16
N LYS A 371 27.34 -27.98 -26.94
CA LYS A 371 28.44 -28.66 -26.23
C LYS A 371 28.09 -30.10 -25.86
N HIS A 372 26.88 -30.36 -25.40
CA HIS A 372 26.47 -31.67 -24.91
C HIS A 372 25.89 -32.56 -26.01
N ASN A 373 24.97 -32.03 -26.81
CA ASN A 373 24.21 -32.81 -27.78
C ASN A 373 24.81 -32.72 -29.19
N LYS A 374 25.69 -31.74 -29.45
CA LYS A 374 26.38 -31.55 -30.76
C LYS A 374 25.43 -31.43 -31.96
N VAL A 375 24.19 -31.02 -31.71
CA VAL A 375 23.15 -30.85 -32.74
C VAL A 375 22.53 -29.45 -32.69
N LEU A 376 22.02 -28.99 -33.84
CA LEU A 376 21.12 -27.85 -33.96
C LEU A 376 19.82 -28.30 -34.65
N ALA A 377 18.68 -27.71 -34.28
CA ALA A 377 17.40 -27.95 -34.95
C ALA A 377 17.11 -26.83 -35.95
#